data_AF-A0A7S1Q1D4-F1
#
_entry.id   AF-A0A7S1Q1D4-F1
#
_cell.length_a   1.000
_cell.length_b   1.000
_cell.length_c   1.000
_cell.angle_alpha   90.00
_cell.angle_beta   90.00
_cell.angle_gamma   90.00
#
_symmetry.space_group_name_H-M   'P 1'
#
loop_
_entity.id
_entity.type
_entity.pdbx_description
1 polymer ?
#
loop_
_entity_poly.entity_id
_entity_poly.type
_entity_poly.pdbx_seq_one_letter_code
_entity_poly.pdbx_strand_id
1 'polypeptide(L)'
;STVLLLLLQMSMALILNQLLLGFIQDESNPPEKRERVYRYFGTFSKATLTMFEYMLANWPDASRVLTEDVSEFYLLFVLSYQCIVSFAVVKVIMGVFLQVTFNVAAT
;
A
#
# COMPACT_ATOMS: atom_id res chain seq x y z
N SER A 1 9.08 16.18 -5.03
CA SER A 1 9.25 14.88 -4.33
C SER A 1 7.93 14.14 -4.09
N THR A 2 6.86 14.81 -3.65
CA THR A 2 5.54 14.20 -3.39
C THR A 2 4.87 13.57 -4.63
N VAL A 3 5.05 14.16 -5.81
CA VAL A 3 4.50 13.61 -7.07
C VAL A 3 5.12 12.25 -7.41
N LEU A 4 6.43 12.07 -7.20
CA LEU A 4 7.11 10.79 -7.46
C LEU A 4 6.60 9.69 -6.53
N LEU A 5 6.37 10.03 -5.25
CA LEU A 5 5.75 9.10 -4.30
C LEU A 5 4.35 8.71 -4.77
N LEU A 6 3.55 9.69 -5.17
CA LEU A 6 2.17 9.46 -5.60
C LEU A 6 2.13 8.58 -6.86
N LEU A 7 3.05 8.77 -7.80
CA LEU A 7 3.21 7.89 -8.97
C LEU A 7 3.61 6.47 -8.58
N LEU A 8 4.53 6.32 -7.62
CA LEU A 8 4.93 5.02 -7.10
C LEU A 8 3.75 4.30 -6.42
N GLN A 9 2.97 5.03 -5.60
CA GLN A 9 1.75 4.52 -4.97
C GLN A 9 0.72 4.02 -5.99
N MET A 10 0.44 4.82 -7.03
CA MET A 10 -0.51 4.45 -8.08
C MET A 10 -0.03 3.25 -8.90
N SER A 11 1.28 3.15 -9.17
CA SER A 11 1.83 2.00 -9.90
C SER A 11 1.67 0.70 -9.12
N MET A 12 1.94 0.69 -7.82
CA MET A 12 1.72 -0.46 -6.94
C MET A 12 0.23 -0.80 -6.81
N ALA A 13 -0.64 0.21 -6.72
CA ALA A 13 -2.09 0.01 -6.67
C ALA A 13 -2.63 -0.69 -7.93
N LEU A 14 -2.14 -0.32 -9.12
CA LEU A 14 -2.51 -0.97 -10.38
C LEU A 14 -2.04 -2.42 -10.42
N ILE A 15 -0.80 -2.68 -10.00
CA ILE A 15 -0.23 -4.05 -9.97
C ILE A 15 -1.09 -4.94 -9.06
N LEU A 16 -1.40 -4.50 -7.84
CA LEU A 16 -2.23 -5.26 -6.92
C LEU A 16 -3.66 -5.45 -7.44
N ASN A 17 -4.27 -4.41 -8.00
CA ASN A 17 -5.61 -4.51 -8.58
C ASN A 17 -5.65 -5.59 -9.67
N GLN A 18 -4.64 -5.65 -10.54
CA GLN A 18 -4.57 -6.64 -11.61
C GLN A 18 -4.33 -8.06 -11.08
N LEU A 19 -3.46 -8.23 -10.08
CA LEU A 19 -3.19 -9.54 -9.46
C LEU A 19 -4.40 -10.11 -8.72
N LEU A 20 -5.17 -9.25 -8.05
CA LEU A 20 -6.34 -9.64 -7.26
C LEU A 20 -7.61 -9.80 -8.10
N LEU A 21 -7.63 -9.26 -9.32
CA LEU A 21 -8.77 -9.39 -10.22
C LEU A 21 -9.15 -10.86 -10.48
N GLY A 22 -8.14 -11.73 -10.66
CA GLY A 22 -8.36 -13.17 -10.83
C GLY A 22 -9.06 -13.82 -9.64
N PHE A 23 -8.64 -13.48 -8.42
CA PHE A 23 -9.28 -13.98 -7.19
C PHE A 23 -10.72 -13.47 -7.02
N ILE A 24 -10.97 -12.20 -7.39
CA ILE A 24 -12.28 -11.57 -7.29
C ILE A 24 -13.27 -12.15 -8.32
N GLN A 25 -12.82 -12.48 -9.52
CA GLN A 25 -13.67 -12.98 -10.61
C GLN A 25 -13.98 -14.48 -10.49
N ASP A 26 -13.13 -15.24 -9.80
CA ASP A 26 -13.30 -16.67 -9.61
C ASP A 26 -14.51 -17.00 -8.70
N GLU A 27 -15.53 -17.63 -9.30
CA GLU A 27 -16.77 -18.02 -8.62
C GLU A 27 -16.62 -19.21 -7.67
N SER A 28 -15.49 -19.93 -7.72
CA SER A 28 -15.20 -21.00 -6.77
C SER A 28 -14.85 -20.48 -5.37
N ASN A 29 -14.44 -19.21 -5.26
CA ASN A 29 -14.09 -18.59 -3.99
C ASN A 29 -15.33 -18.13 -3.21
N PRO A 30 -15.33 -18.24 -1.86
CA PRO A 30 -16.46 -17.80 -1.03
C PRO A 30 -16.84 -16.34 -1.31
N PRO A 31 -18.14 -16.02 -1.45
CA PRO A 31 -18.60 -14.67 -1.80
C PRO A 31 -18.17 -13.62 -0.78
N GLU A 32 -18.16 -13.97 0.51
CA GLU A 32 -17.73 -13.08 1.59
C GLU A 32 -16.26 -12.65 1.46
N LYS A 33 -15.37 -13.58 1.07
CA LYS A 33 -13.95 -13.29 0.85
C LYS A 33 -13.75 -12.40 -0.37
N ARG A 34 -14.48 -12.68 -1.47
CA ARG A 34 -14.44 -11.88 -2.69
C ARG A 34 -14.89 -10.44 -2.44
N GLU A 35 -15.96 -10.25 -1.68
CA GLU A 35 -16.46 -8.92 -1.30
C GLU A 35 -15.44 -8.15 -0.46
N ARG A 36 -14.83 -8.80 0.55
CA ARG A 36 -13.79 -8.19 1.38
C ARG A 36 -12.60 -7.72 0.55
N VAL A 37 -12.07 -8.56 -0.34
CA VAL A 37 -10.96 -8.19 -1.22
C VAL A 37 -11.38 -7.07 -2.19
N TYR A 38 -12.60 -7.12 -2.73
CA TYR A 38 -13.13 -6.08 -3.61
C TYR A 38 -13.34 -4.71 -2.91
N ARG A 39 -13.61 -4.72 -1.60
CA ARG A 39 -13.79 -3.49 -0.82
C ARG A 39 -12.49 -2.67 -0.78
N TYR A 40 -11.34 -3.32 -0.66
CA TYR A 40 -10.03 -2.66 -0.58
C TYR A 40 -9.34 -2.54 -1.94
N PHE A 41 -9.38 -3.59 -2.78
CA PHE A 41 -8.58 -3.67 -4.00
C PHE A 41 -9.40 -3.81 -5.28
N GLY A 42 -10.73 -3.70 -5.22
CA GLY A 42 -11.61 -4.01 -6.36
C GLY A 42 -11.53 -3.04 -7.53
N THR A 43 -11.21 -1.78 -7.28
CA THR A 43 -11.03 -0.76 -8.33
C THR A 43 -9.72 -0.02 -8.12
N PHE A 44 -9.20 0.60 -9.18
CA PHE A 44 -7.98 1.41 -9.11
C PHE A 44 -8.03 2.46 -7.99
N SER A 45 -9.16 3.17 -7.85
CA SER A 45 -9.30 4.21 -6.82
C SER A 45 -9.29 3.64 -5.40
N LYS A 46 -9.95 2.48 -5.19
CA LYS A 46 -9.94 1.79 -3.89
C LYS A 46 -8.54 1.28 -3.55
N ALA A 47 -7.88 0.61 -4.51
CA ALA A 47 -6.52 0.13 -4.34
C ALA A 47 -5.55 1.29 -4.06
N THR A 48 -5.71 2.43 -4.75
CA THR A 48 -4.89 3.62 -4.51
C THR A 48 -5.12 4.16 -3.10
N LEU A 49 -6.37 4.25 -2.63
CA LEU A 49 -6.68 4.65 -1.26
C LEU A 49 -6.05 3.69 -0.24
N THR A 50 -6.15 2.38 -0.45
CA THR A 50 -5.53 1.39 0.42
C THR A 50 -4.00 1.48 0.44
N MET A 51 -3.36 1.74 -0.69
CA MET A 51 -1.91 1.96 -0.74
C MET A 51 -1.49 3.24 0.04
N PHE A 52 -2.34 4.28 0.01
CA PHE A 52 -2.18 5.47 0.87
C PHE A 52 -2.35 5.14 2.36
N GLU A 53 -3.36 4.37 2.74
CA GLU A 53 -3.57 3.91 4.12
C GLU A 53 -2.35 3.11 4.62
N TYR A 54 -1.77 2.29 3.74
CA TYR A 54 -0.56 1.55 4.02
C TYR A 54 0.63 2.46 4.37
N MET A 55 0.82 3.51 3.58
CA MET A 55 1.86 4.51 3.80
C MET A 55 1.68 5.27 5.13
N LEU A 56 0.44 5.52 5.55
CA LEU A 56 0.09 6.25 6.78
C LEU A 56 -0.02 5.36 8.02
N ALA A 57 0.50 4.14 7.97
CA ALA A 57 0.51 3.16 9.06
C ALA A 57 -0.86 2.53 9.43
N ASN A 58 -1.92 2.74 8.64
CA ASN A 58 -3.23 2.08 8.83
C ASN A 58 -3.39 0.82 7.94
N TRP A 59 -2.34 -0.01 7.90
CA TRP A 59 -2.25 -1.20 7.04
C TRP A 59 -2.79 -2.54 7.61
N PRO A 60 -2.92 -2.78 8.94
CA PRO A 60 -3.21 -4.12 9.45
C PRO A 60 -4.47 -4.77 8.87
N ASP A 61 -5.59 -4.05 8.81
CA ASP A 61 -6.87 -4.62 8.38
C ASP A 61 -6.85 -5.04 6.91
N ALA A 62 -6.36 -4.16 6.04
CA ALA A 62 -6.23 -4.45 4.61
C ALA A 62 -5.14 -5.50 4.33
N SER A 63 -4.11 -5.60 5.16
CA SER A 63 -3.10 -6.66 5.04
C SER A 63 -3.62 -8.04 5.41
N ARG A 64 -4.42 -8.13 6.48
CA ARG A 64 -5.07 -9.38 6.91
C ARG A 64 -6.02 -9.90 5.84
N VAL A 65 -6.75 -9.02 5.17
CA VAL A 65 -7.58 -9.41 4.01
C VAL A 65 -6.72 -10.07 2.92
N LEU A 66 -5.55 -9.53 2.59
CA LEU A 66 -4.65 -10.14 1.59
C LEU A 66 -4.09 -11.49 2.06
N THR A 67 -3.62 -11.57 3.30
CA THR A 67 -2.92 -12.75 3.79
C THR A 67 -3.85 -13.90 4.16
N GLU A 68 -5.01 -13.60 4.75
CA GLU A 68 -5.96 -14.60 5.26
C GLU A 68 -6.99 -15.02 4.21
N ASP A 69 -7.40 -14.11 3.31
CA ASP A 69 -8.42 -14.44 2.31
C ASP A 69 -7.83 -14.93 0.99
N VAL A 70 -6.70 -14.38 0.56
CA VAL A 70 -6.12 -14.66 -0.77
C VAL A 70 -4.99 -15.66 -0.68
N SER A 71 -3.88 -15.29 -0.05
CA SER A 71 -2.71 -16.16 0.11
C SER A 71 -1.71 -15.58 1.10
N GLU A 72 -1.10 -16.45 1.89
CA GLU A 72 0.00 -16.09 2.79
C GLU A 72 1.22 -15.53 2.05
N PHE A 73 1.38 -15.80 0.75
CA PHE A 73 2.45 -15.21 -0.06
C PHE A 73 2.42 -13.67 -0.08
N TYR A 74 1.23 -13.07 0.06
CA TYR A 74 1.08 -11.62 0.15
C TYR A 74 1.68 -11.03 1.43
N LEU A 75 2.00 -11.84 2.45
CA LEU A 75 2.70 -11.39 3.65
C LEU A 75 4.07 -10.80 3.30
N LEU A 76 4.82 -11.47 2.42
CA LEU A 76 6.13 -11.01 1.99
C LEU A 76 6.02 -9.66 1.26
N PHE A 77 4.99 -9.51 0.42
CA PHE A 77 4.69 -8.26 -0.27
C PHE A 77 4.41 -7.13 0.74
N VAL A 78 3.47 -7.34 1.67
CA VAL A 78 3.09 -6.35 2.70
C VAL A 78 4.29 -5.90 3.52
N LEU A 79 5.09 -6.86 4.02
CA LEU A 79 6.26 -6.54 4.85
C LEU A 79 7.33 -5.80 4.06
N SER A 80 7.62 -6.22 2.83
CA SER A 80 8.60 -5.55 1.97
C SER A 80 8.21 -4.10 1.68
N TYR A 81 6.93 -3.87 1.40
CA TYR A 81 6.39 -2.54 1.18
C TYR A 81 6.53 -1.67 2.44
N GLN A 82 6.20 -2.21 3.62
CA GLN A 82 6.30 -1.48 4.88
C GLN A 82 7.75 -1.11 5.24
N CYS A 83 8.69 -2.01 4.97
CA CYS A 83 10.13 -1.76 5.16
C CYS A 83 10.65 -0.63 4.26
N ILE A 84 10.28 -0.65 2.97
CA ILE A 84 10.83 0.29 1.99
C ILE A 84 10.09 1.63 2.06
N VAL A 85 8.78 1.62 1.92
CA VAL A 85 8.01 2.86 1.75
C VAL A 85 7.73 3.51 3.09
N SER A 86 7.21 2.76 4.05
CA SER A 86 6.78 3.32 5.34
C SER A 86 7.97 3.65 6.25
N PHE A 87 9.03 2.85 6.26
CA PHE A 87 10.22 3.13 7.06
C PHE A 87 11.32 3.87 6.32
N ALA A 88 11.75 3.47 5.12
CA ALA A 88 12.88 4.15 4.48
C ALA A 88 12.44 5.49 3.84
N VAL A 89 11.44 5.47 2.97
CA VAL A 89 11.07 6.65 2.16
C VAL A 89 10.53 7.79 3.02
N VAL A 90 9.58 7.53 3.92
CA VAL A 90 9.02 8.57 4.81
C VAL A 90 10.08 9.19 5.71
N LYS A 91 11.02 8.38 6.25
CA LYS A 91 12.09 8.88 7.13
C LYS A 91 13.12 9.70 6.37
N VAL A 92 13.48 9.32 5.15
CA VAL A 92 14.38 10.11 4.29
C VAL A 92 13.77 11.48 4.00
N ILE A 93 12.48 11.54 3.67
CA ILE A 93 11.78 12.81 3.42
C ILE A 93 11.81 13.70 4.67
N MET A 94 11.48 13.13 5.83
CA MET A 94 11.53 13.86 7.11
C MET A 94 12.95 14.36 7.43
N GLY A 95 13.97 13.54 7.16
CA GLY A 95 15.38 13.89 7.34
C GLY A 95 15.82 15.06 6.46
N VAL A 96 15.44 15.07 5.18
CA VAL A 96 15.74 16.18 4.25
C VAL A 96 15.08 17.47 4.71
N PHE A 97 13.82 17.42 5.17
CA PHE A 97 13.14 18.60 5.71
C PHE A 97 13.84 19.13 6.98
N LEU A 98 14.23 18.25 7.91
CA LEU A 98 14.98 18.64 9.11
C LEU A 98 16.33 19.28 8.76
N GLN A 99 17.05 18.73 7.78
CA GLN A 99 18.32 19.29 7.33
C GLN A 99 18.17 20.72 6.80
N VAL A 100 17.12 20.99 6.01
CA VAL A 100 16.84 22.35 5.53
C VAL A 100 16.52 23.29 6.69
N THR A 101 15.71 22.85 7.66
CA THR A 101 15.38 23.64 8.85
C THR A 101 16.63 23.99 9.67
N PHE A 102 17.53 23.03 9.91
CA PHE A 102 18.77 23.29 10.64
C PHE A 102 19.72 24.23 9.91
N ASN A 103 19.80 24.15 8.58
CA ASN A 103 20.60 25.10 7.79
C ASN A 103 20.10 26.53 7.90
N VAL A 104 18.77 26.75 7.90
CA VAL A 104 18.19 28.09 8.09
C VAL A 104 18.37 28.59 9.51
N ALA A 105 18.23 27.72 10.52
CA ALA A 105 18.41 28.09 11.93
C ALA A 105 19.86 28.36 12.34
N ALA A 106 20.85 27.88 11.57
CA ALA A 106 22.27 28.10 11.80
C ALA A 106 22.78 29.48 11.33
N THR A 107 21.95 30.26 10.63
CA THR A 107 22.25 31.64 10.18
C THR A 107 21.51 32.65 11.04
#